data_AF-A0A7Y9DMG7-F1
#
_entry.id   AF-A0A7Y9DMG7-F1
#
_cell.length_a   1.000
_cell.length_b   1.000
_cell.length_c   1.000
_cell.angle_alpha   90.00
_cell.angle_beta   90.00
_cell.angle_gamma   90.00
#
_symmetry.space_group_name_H-M   'P 1'
#
loop_
_entity.id
_entity.type
_entity.pdbx_description
1 polymer ?
#
loop_
_entity_poly.entity_id
_entity_poly.type
_entity_poly.pdbx_seq_one_letter_code
_entity_poly.pdbx_strand_id
1 'polypeptide(L)'
;MPRRWVPAIAPDDTGVPAHGPLLLSQASGIRAELDHVQAHARPAGLMLHLRLHADGPRAETARWQMIDGPRQKLDPAGGKPPGSEPVLRVALNDLADQVHAKTTSMHTFEDTTTNEVRFVLESSYWINELPVDGRMHVSFTWPQTGLSDAAHTLVLTLPT
;
A
#
# COMPACT_ATOMS: atom_id res chain seq x y z
N MET A 1 12.60 -21.77 -2.33
CA MET A 1 11.89 -20.83 -3.23
C MET A 1 11.03 -19.96 -2.35
N PRO A 2 10.95 -18.63 -2.60
CA PRO A 2 10.11 -17.77 -1.79
C PRO A 2 8.64 -18.19 -1.90
N ARG A 3 7.94 -18.16 -0.77
CA ARG A 3 6.52 -18.45 -0.69
C ARG A 3 5.72 -17.31 -1.30
N ARG A 4 4.61 -17.63 -1.97
CA ARG A 4 3.63 -16.64 -2.45
C ARG A 4 2.70 -16.20 -1.34
N TRP A 5 2.24 -14.95 -1.43
CA TRP A 5 1.20 -14.47 -0.54
C TRP A 5 -0.13 -15.22 -0.79
N VAL A 6 -0.84 -15.53 0.29
CA VAL A 6 -2.14 -16.20 0.24
C VAL A 6 -3.16 -15.31 0.96
N PRO A 7 -4.31 -14.98 0.33
CA PRO A 7 -5.36 -14.23 1.00
C PRO A 7 -5.78 -14.90 2.31
N ALA A 8 -5.86 -14.11 3.37
CA ALA A 8 -6.29 -14.56 4.69
C ALA A 8 -7.31 -13.59 5.27
N ILE A 9 -8.17 -14.10 6.15
CA ILE A 9 -9.13 -13.27 6.89
C ILE A 9 -8.35 -12.49 7.94
N ALA A 10 -8.46 -11.17 7.88
CA ALA A 10 -7.87 -10.30 8.87
C ALA A 10 -8.69 -10.32 10.17
N PRO A 11 -8.05 -10.16 11.33
CA PRO A 11 -8.75 -9.94 12.58
C PRO A 11 -9.64 -8.69 12.55
N ASP A 12 -10.68 -8.71 13.39
CA ASP A 12 -11.54 -7.55 13.68
C ASP A 12 -11.10 -6.81 14.96
N ASP A 13 -10.15 -7.36 15.73
CA ASP A 13 -9.63 -6.72 16.94
C ASP A 13 -8.62 -5.61 16.61
N THR A 14 -8.29 -4.78 17.61
CA THR A 14 -7.26 -3.75 17.44
C THR A 14 -5.90 -4.34 17.80
N GLY A 15 -4.98 -4.36 16.84
CA GLY A 15 -3.61 -4.82 17.05
C GLY A 15 -2.76 -3.86 17.88
N VAL A 16 -1.56 -4.30 18.24
CA VAL A 16 -0.57 -3.48 18.96
C VAL A 16 0.29 -2.72 17.94
N PRO A 17 0.53 -1.41 18.10
CA PRO A 17 1.45 -0.67 17.22
C PRO A 17 2.84 -1.30 17.20
N ALA A 18 3.30 -1.71 16.03
CA ALA A 18 4.59 -2.36 15.79
C ALA A 18 5.58 -1.45 15.08
N HIS A 19 5.09 -0.50 14.27
CA HIS A 19 5.90 0.53 13.61
C HIS A 19 5.06 1.79 13.38
N GLY A 20 5.68 2.96 13.52
CA GLY A 20 5.06 4.25 13.27
C GLY A 20 5.07 4.66 11.79
N PRO A 21 4.77 5.94 11.50
CA PRO A 21 4.76 6.47 10.15
C PRO A 21 6.12 6.39 9.46
N LEU A 22 6.12 6.03 8.17
CA LEU A 22 7.29 6.04 7.30
C LEU A 22 6.93 6.53 5.89
N LEU A 23 7.69 7.48 5.38
CA LEU A 23 7.61 7.87 3.98
C LEU A 23 8.22 6.77 3.09
N LEU A 24 7.39 6.12 2.28
CA LEU A 24 7.82 5.06 1.38
C LEU A 24 8.39 5.63 0.08
N SER A 25 7.68 6.55 -0.56
CA SER A 25 8.09 7.13 -1.84
C SER A 25 7.50 8.53 -1.99
N GLN A 26 8.22 9.41 -2.68
CA GLN A 26 7.77 10.78 -2.93
C GLN A 26 8.25 11.27 -4.29
N ALA A 27 7.41 12.04 -4.96
CA ALA A 27 7.74 12.86 -6.12
C ALA A 27 7.01 14.21 -6.01
N SER A 28 7.28 15.12 -6.95
CA SER A 28 6.59 16.42 -6.97
C SER A 28 5.08 16.23 -7.09
N GLY A 29 4.33 16.73 -6.09
CA GLY A 29 2.87 16.66 -6.02
C GLY A 29 2.30 15.28 -5.66
N ILE A 30 3.11 14.31 -5.22
CA ILE A 30 2.62 12.99 -4.79
C ILE A 30 3.54 12.33 -3.78
N ARG A 31 2.97 11.65 -2.78
CA ARG A 31 3.68 10.89 -1.76
C ARG A 31 2.91 9.66 -1.33
N ALA A 32 3.64 8.59 -1.03
CA ALA A 32 3.14 7.38 -0.43
C ALA A 32 3.80 7.17 0.93
N GLU A 33 2.99 7.00 1.95
CA GLU A 33 3.38 6.86 3.35
C GLU A 33 2.79 5.56 3.88
N LEU A 34 3.60 4.78 4.59
CA LEU A 34 3.11 3.76 5.49
C LEU A 34 2.74 4.49 6.78
N ASP A 35 1.45 4.66 7.05
CA ASP A 35 0.96 5.42 8.20
C ASP A 35 1.30 4.70 9.51
N HIS A 36 1.02 3.41 9.61
CA HIS A 36 1.44 2.58 10.73
C HIS A 36 1.38 1.08 10.41
N VAL A 37 2.06 0.29 11.24
CA VAL A 37 1.99 -1.18 11.23
C VAL A 37 1.50 -1.66 12.59
N GLN A 38 0.55 -2.58 12.60
CA GLN A 38 0.02 -3.21 13.81
C GLN A 38 0.33 -4.70 13.81
N ALA A 39 0.81 -5.23 14.93
CA ALA A 39 0.94 -6.66 15.15
C ALA A 39 -0.29 -7.19 15.88
N HIS A 40 -0.85 -8.28 15.37
CA HIS A 40 -1.92 -9.03 16.01
C HIS A 40 -1.38 -10.36 16.51
N ALA A 41 -1.83 -10.77 17.69
CA ALA A 41 -1.47 -12.06 18.27
C ALA A 41 -2.41 -13.19 17.80
N ARG A 42 -3.68 -12.89 17.50
CA ARG A 42 -4.71 -13.89 17.14
C ARG A 42 -5.71 -13.36 16.10
N PRO A 43 -5.66 -13.83 14.83
CA PRO A 43 -4.56 -14.59 14.25
C PRO A 43 -3.24 -13.81 14.28
N ALA A 44 -2.13 -14.52 14.37
CA ALA A 44 -0.81 -13.91 14.32
C ALA A 44 -0.59 -13.26 12.94
N GLY A 45 -0.20 -11.99 12.92
CA GLY A 45 0.07 -11.30 11.67
C GLY A 45 0.23 -9.80 11.80
N LEU A 46 0.44 -9.15 10.65
CA LEU A 46 0.65 -7.72 10.53
C LEU A 46 -0.48 -7.09 9.72
N MET A 47 -1.01 -5.99 10.24
CA MET A 47 -1.83 -5.04 9.51
C MET A 47 -0.97 -3.83 9.11
N LEU A 48 -0.89 -3.54 7.82
CA LEU A 48 -0.20 -2.37 7.29
C LEU A 48 -1.23 -1.38 6.78
N HIS A 49 -1.10 -0.11 7.17
CA HIS A 49 -1.95 0.97 6.69
C HIS A 49 -1.13 1.91 5.83
N LEU A 50 -1.48 2.00 4.55
CA LEU A 50 -0.82 2.85 3.57
C LEU A 50 -1.72 4.01 3.21
N ARG A 51 -1.12 5.18 3.11
CA ARG A 51 -1.76 6.40 2.65
C ARG A 51 -0.98 7.01 1.50
N LEU A 52 -1.69 7.35 0.44
CA LEU A 52 -1.15 8.08 -0.68
C LEU A 52 -1.88 9.41 -0.82
N HIS A 53 -1.10 10.46 -0.98
CA HIS A 53 -1.58 11.80 -1.24
C HIS A 53 -1.01 12.29 -2.57
N ALA A 54 -1.87 12.84 -3.41
CA ALA A 54 -1.47 13.55 -4.60
C ALA A 54 -2.23 14.88 -4.71
N ASP A 55 -1.57 15.89 -5.24
CA ASP A 55 -2.10 17.25 -5.43
C ASP A 55 -1.88 17.71 -6.88
N GLY A 56 -2.75 18.61 -7.34
CA GLY A 56 -2.67 19.23 -8.66
C GLY A 56 -2.64 18.21 -9.81
N PRO A 57 -1.74 18.36 -10.81
CA PRO A 57 -1.68 17.46 -11.96
C PRO A 57 -1.47 15.98 -11.62
N ARG A 58 -0.80 15.69 -10.49
CA ARG A 58 -0.63 14.30 -10.03
C ARG A 58 -1.90 13.74 -9.43
N ALA A 59 -2.72 14.57 -8.76
CA ALA A 59 -4.03 14.16 -8.28
C ALA A 59 -4.96 13.81 -9.44
N GLU A 60 -4.98 14.62 -10.49
CA GLU A 60 -5.76 14.36 -11.71
C GLU A 60 -5.31 13.05 -12.37
N THR A 61 -4.00 12.84 -12.48
CA THR A 61 -3.45 11.59 -13.04
C THR A 61 -3.83 10.39 -12.17
N ALA A 62 -3.70 10.48 -10.84
CA ALA A 62 -4.04 9.39 -9.93
C ALA A 62 -5.54 9.06 -9.97
N ARG A 63 -6.41 10.08 -9.97
CA ARG A 63 -7.86 9.95 -10.16
C ARG A 63 -8.19 9.28 -11.49
N TRP A 64 -7.55 9.70 -12.58
CA TRP A 64 -7.76 9.11 -13.89
C TRP A 64 -7.36 7.63 -13.91
N GLN A 65 -6.22 7.26 -13.32
CA GLN A 65 -5.78 5.86 -13.27
C GLN A 65 -6.72 4.97 -12.43
N MET A 66 -7.25 5.49 -11.32
CA MET A 66 -7.97 4.69 -10.33
C MET A 66 -9.51 4.71 -10.46
N ILE A 67 -10.08 5.82 -10.98
CA ILE A 67 -11.52 6.08 -10.93
C ILE A 67 -12.09 6.29 -12.34
N ASP A 68 -11.62 7.31 -13.06
CA ASP A 68 -12.28 7.80 -14.28
C ASP A 68 -11.82 7.11 -15.56
N GLY A 69 -10.64 6.49 -15.53
CA GLY A 69 -10.02 5.87 -16.68
C GLY A 69 -10.84 4.69 -17.21
N PRO A 70 -10.74 4.40 -18.52
CA PRO A 70 -11.43 3.26 -19.10
C PRO A 70 -10.97 1.98 -18.38
N ARG A 71 -11.92 1.11 -18.03
CA ARG A 71 -11.60 -0.21 -17.48
C ARG A 71 -10.65 -0.92 -18.44
N GLN A 72 -9.41 -1.05 -18.02
CA GLN A 72 -8.39 -1.69 -18.84
C GLN A 72 -8.75 -3.17 -18.98
N LYS A 73 -8.57 -3.73 -20.19
CA LYS A 73 -8.70 -5.17 -20.38
C LYS A 73 -7.72 -5.86 -19.44
N LEU A 74 -8.20 -6.88 -18.74
CA LEU A 74 -7.32 -7.75 -17.99
C LEU A 74 -6.28 -8.33 -18.95
N ASP A 75 -5.03 -8.40 -18.50
CA ASP A 75 -3.99 -9.23 -19.10
C ASP A 75 -4.56 -10.65 -19.34
N PRO A 76 -4.16 -11.39 -20.39
CA PRO A 76 -4.50 -12.80 -20.55
C PRO A 76 -4.29 -13.67 -19.29
N ALA A 77 -3.44 -13.27 -18.34
CA ALA A 77 -3.31 -13.88 -17.02
C ALA A 77 -4.40 -13.49 -15.99
N GLY A 78 -5.38 -12.68 -16.36
CA GLY A 78 -6.48 -12.18 -15.51
C GLY A 78 -6.15 -10.99 -14.62
N GLY A 79 -4.95 -10.39 -14.75
CA GLY A 79 -4.49 -9.24 -13.96
C GLY A 79 -4.75 -7.89 -14.62
N LYS A 80 -4.75 -6.79 -13.86
CA LYS A 80 -4.70 -5.43 -14.46
C LYS A 80 -3.32 -5.20 -15.12
N PRO A 81 -3.22 -4.32 -16.14
CA PRO A 81 -1.94 -4.03 -16.76
C PRO A 81 -0.91 -3.51 -15.75
N PRO A 82 0.38 -3.85 -15.92
CA PRO A 82 1.42 -3.53 -14.96
C PRO A 82 1.56 -2.02 -14.75
N GLY A 83 1.54 -1.61 -13.48
CA GLY A 83 1.69 -0.22 -13.02
C GLY A 83 0.41 0.63 -13.07
N SER A 84 -0.72 0.11 -13.58
CA SER A 84 -1.98 0.86 -13.56
C SER A 84 -2.47 1.19 -12.14
N GLU A 85 -1.94 0.50 -11.12
CA GLU A 85 -2.28 0.68 -9.71
C GLU A 85 -1.02 0.75 -8.84
N PRO A 86 -1.14 1.30 -7.62
CA PRO A 86 -0.09 1.20 -6.62
C PRO A 86 0.22 -0.28 -6.32
N VAL A 87 1.50 -0.63 -6.32
CA VAL A 87 1.95 -1.98 -5.97
C VAL A 87 2.74 -1.93 -4.67
N LEU A 88 2.27 -2.68 -3.67
CA LEU A 88 2.98 -2.97 -2.44
C LEU A 88 3.55 -4.39 -2.50
N ARG A 89 4.87 -4.52 -2.32
CA ARG A 89 5.53 -5.81 -2.13
C ARG A 89 6.05 -5.89 -0.72
N VAL A 90 5.92 -7.07 -0.13
CA VAL A 90 6.43 -7.34 1.21
C VAL A 90 7.28 -8.60 1.17
N ALA A 91 8.42 -8.52 1.84
CA ALA A 91 9.23 -9.68 2.15
C ALA A 91 9.47 -9.78 3.66
N LEU A 92 9.12 -10.92 4.22
CA LEU A 92 9.36 -11.30 5.62
C LEU A 92 9.47 -12.82 5.68
N ASN A 93 10.36 -13.33 6.53
CA ASN A 93 10.66 -14.77 6.60
C ASN A 93 10.96 -15.36 5.21
N ASP A 94 10.17 -16.33 4.73
CA ASP A 94 10.28 -16.91 3.39
C ASP A 94 9.25 -16.34 2.39
N LEU A 95 8.35 -15.46 2.83
CA LEU A 95 7.42 -14.71 1.98
C LEU A 95 8.17 -13.58 1.26
N ALA A 96 7.99 -13.46 -0.05
CA ALA A 96 8.48 -12.32 -0.84
C ALA A 96 7.58 -12.11 -2.07
N ASP A 97 6.48 -11.37 -1.89
CA ASP A 97 5.46 -11.24 -2.94
C ASP A 97 4.73 -9.91 -2.91
N GLN A 98 3.95 -9.65 -3.96
CA GLN A 98 2.96 -8.59 -3.97
C GLN A 98 1.83 -8.90 -2.98
N VAL A 99 1.49 -7.93 -2.16
CA VAL A 99 0.37 -8.03 -1.22
C VAL A 99 -0.81 -7.25 -1.77
N HIS A 100 -1.97 -7.89 -1.80
CA HIS A 100 -3.20 -7.25 -2.25
C HIS A 100 -3.88 -6.51 -1.10
N ALA A 101 -4.42 -5.33 -1.40
CA ALA A 101 -5.15 -4.55 -0.41
C ALA A 101 -6.39 -5.32 0.05
N LYS A 102 -6.58 -5.40 1.37
CA LYS A 102 -7.81 -5.89 2.00
C LYS A 102 -8.95 -4.90 1.75
N THR A 103 -8.67 -3.63 2.02
CA THR A 103 -9.58 -2.52 1.77
C THR A 103 -8.82 -1.42 1.06
N THR A 104 -9.50 -0.75 0.13
CA THR A 104 -9.02 0.47 -0.51
C THR A 104 -10.16 1.46 -0.51
N SER A 105 -9.89 2.64 0.02
CA SER A 105 -10.77 3.80 -0.03
C SER A 105 -10.06 4.93 -0.75
N MET A 106 -10.82 5.66 -1.55
CA MET A 106 -10.28 6.72 -2.41
C MET A 106 -11.18 7.92 -2.30
N HIS A 107 -10.55 9.07 -2.12
CA HIS A 107 -11.22 10.35 -1.97
C HIS A 107 -10.60 11.34 -2.95
N THR A 108 -11.44 12.06 -3.67
CA THR A 108 -11.03 13.18 -4.51
C THR A 108 -11.70 14.42 -3.96
N PHE A 109 -10.93 15.50 -3.84
CA PHE A 109 -11.41 16.81 -3.45
C PHE A 109 -11.08 17.79 -4.57
N GLU A 110 -12.05 18.60 -4.96
CA GLU A 110 -11.88 19.67 -5.93
C GLU A 110 -12.20 20.98 -5.22
N ASP A 111 -11.23 21.88 -5.18
CA ASP A 111 -11.48 23.25 -4.75
C ASP A 111 -12.00 24.05 -5.95
N THR A 112 -13.27 24.42 -5.94
CA THR A 112 -13.91 25.15 -7.04
C THR A 112 -13.43 26.60 -7.18
N THR A 113 -12.72 27.13 -6.18
CA THR A 113 -12.20 28.50 -6.19
C THR A 113 -10.81 28.55 -6.81
N THR A 114 -9.96 27.58 -6.49
CA THR A 114 -8.57 27.48 -6.98
C THR A 114 -8.43 26.53 -8.17
N ASN A 115 -9.47 25.74 -8.46
CA ASN A 115 -9.47 24.63 -9.40
C ASN A 115 -8.38 23.59 -9.09
N GLU A 116 -7.96 23.48 -7.82
CA GLU A 116 -7.01 22.47 -7.37
C GLU A 116 -7.71 21.13 -7.09
N VAL A 117 -7.12 20.06 -7.61
CA VAL A 117 -7.54 18.69 -7.34
C VAL A 117 -6.62 18.07 -6.29
N ARG A 118 -7.21 17.39 -5.31
CA ARG A 118 -6.49 16.54 -4.36
C ARG A 118 -7.03 15.13 -4.44
N PHE A 119 -6.13 14.17 -4.36
CA PHE A 119 -6.43 12.75 -4.38
C PHE A 119 -5.82 12.10 -3.15
N VAL A 120 -6.62 11.34 -2.42
CA VAL A 120 -6.20 10.55 -1.27
C VAL A 120 -6.62 9.11 -1.50
N LEU A 121 -5.67 8.20 -1.31
CA LEU A 121 -5.91 6.76 -1.30
C LEU A 121 -5.44 6.19 0.03
N GLU A 122 -6.31 5.44 0.67
CA GLU A 122 -6.06 4.76 1.94
C GLU A 122 -6.30 3.27 1.74
N SER A 123 -5.26 2.47 1.94
CA SER A 123 -5.28 1.02 1.76
C SER A 123 -4.79 0.29 2.99
N SER A 124 -5.49 -0.78 3.36
CA SER A 124 -5.04 -1.70 4.41
C SER A 124 -4.61 -3.02 3.81
N TYR A 125 -3.57 -3.62 4.37
CA TYR A 125 -3.01 -4.90 3.93
C TYR A 125 -2.86 -5.83 5.12
N TRP A 126 -3.33 -7.07 4.96
CA TRP A 126 -3.20 -8.10 5.98
C TRP A 126 -2.18 -9.15 5.56
N ILE A 127 -1.23 -9.42 6.44
CA ILE A 127 -0.25 -10.48 6.31
C ILE A 127 -0.41 -11.39 7.51
N ASN A 128 -0.80 -12.64 7.27
CA ASN A 128 -1.06 -13.64 8.31
C ASN A 128 0.22 -14.28 8.86
N GLU A 129 1.24 -13.45 9.10
CA GLU A 129 2.56 -13.88 9.54
C GLU A 129 3.29 -12.75 10.27
N LEU A 130 4.06 -13.12 11.30
CA LEU A 130 4.95 -12.22 12.04
C LEU A 130 6.41 -12.54 11.67
N PRO A 131 7.28 -11.53 11.54
CA PRO A 131 8.67 -11.78 11.20
C PRO A 131 9.43 -12.40 12.38
N VAL A 132 10.16 -13.49 12.11
CA VAL A 132 10.92 -14.23 13.12
C VAL A 132 12.08 -13.42 13.68
N ASP A 133 12.68 -12.57 12.84
CA ASP A 133 13.81 -11.70 13.19
C ASP A 133 13.38 -10.27 13.56
N GLY A 134 12.07 -10.01 13.63
CA GLY A 134 11.51 -8.69 13.89
C GLY A 134 11.67 -7.70 12.73
N ARG A 135 12.02 -8.16 11.52
CA ARG A 135 12.24 -7.29 10.35
C ARG A 135 11.28 -7.59 9.21
N MET A 136 10.88 -6.54 8.51
CA MET A 136 10.05 -6.65 7.31
C MET A 136 10.59 -5.72 6.23
N HIS A 137 10.78 -6.24 5.03
CA HIS A 137 11.10 -5.45 3.86
C HIS A 137 9.83 -5.06 3.14
N VAL A 138 9.68 -3.79 2.81
CA VAL A 138 8.53 -3.27 2.08
C VAL A 138 9.05 -2.54 0.86
N SER A 139 8.49 -2.82 -0.31
CA SER A 139 8.71 -2.00 -1.49
C SER A 139 7.39 -1.46 -2.05
N PHE A 140 7.43 -0.24 -2.54
CA PHE A 140 6.27 0.45 -3.08
C PHE A 140 6.61 1.10 -4.40
N THR A 141 5.74 0.93 -5.40
CA THR A 141 5.92 1.54 -6.72
C THR A 141 4.59 1.95 -7.33
N TRP A 142 4.57 3.10 -8.01
CA TRP A 142 3.48 3.49 -8.90
C TRP A 142 3.99 4.41 -10.02
N PRO A 143 4.63 3.84 -11.06
CA PRO A 143 5.35 4.63 -12.06
C PRO A 143 4.46 5.60 -12.84
N GLN A 144 3.21 5.24 -13.07
CA GLN A 144 2.22 5.98 -13.85
C GLN A 144 1.88 7.34 -13.20
N THR A 145 2.03 7.45 -11.88
CA THR A 145 1.86 8.71 -11.14
C THR A 145 3.19 9.37 -10.80
N GLY A 146 4.31 8.78 -11.19
CA GLY A 146 5.67 9.30 -10.98
C GLY A 146 6.36 8.79 -9.72
N LEU A 147 5.76 7.86 -8.98
CA LEU A 147 6.41 7.21 -7.83
C LEU A 147 7.27 6.04 -8.31
N SER A 148 8.59 6.20 -8.26
CA SER A 148 9.54 5.12 -8.55
C SER A 148 9.47 4.03 -7.48
N ASP A 149 9.96 2.83 -7.83
CA ASP A 149 10.15 1.75 -6.85
C ASP A 149 11.08 2.22 -5.73
N ALA A 150 10.61 2.08 -4.49
CA ALA A 150 11.33 2.43 -3.29
C ALA A 150 11.20 1.28 -2.29
N ALA A 151 12.33 0.84 -1.75
CA ALA A 151 12.41 -0.27 -0.81
C ALA A 151 12.92 0.19 0.56
N HIS A 152 12.26 -0.30 1.62
CA HIS A 152 12.54 0.04 3.00
C HIS A 152 12.64 -1.24 3.84
N THR A 153 13.48 -1.19 4.88
CA THR A 153 13.55 -2.25 5.90
C THR A 153 13.00 -1.69 7.19
N LEU A 154 11.91 -2.28 7.67
CA LEU A 154 11.25 -1.93 8.92
C LEU A 154 11.78 -2.82 10.03
N VAL A 155 12.08 -2.22 11.18
CA VAL A 155 12.33 -2.95 12.44
C VAL A 155 11.07 -2.84 13.28
N LEU A 156 10.43 -3.97 13.53
CA LEU A 156 9.13 -4.03 14.20
C LEU A 156 9.30 -4.26 15.69
N THR A 157 8.54 -3.51 16.49
CA THR A 157 8.39 -3.78 17.92
C THR A 157 7.25 -4.77 18.11
N LEU A 158 7.58 -6.06 18.15
CA LEU A 158 6.57 -7.11 18.33
C LEU A 158 6.23 -7.29 19.81
N PRO A 159 4.94 -7.50 20.16
CA PRO A 159 4.57 -7.86 21.52
C PRO A 159 5.16 -9.24 21.85
N THR A 160 5.94 -9.30 22.94
CA THR A 160 6.49 -10.53 23.54
C THR A 160 5.43 -11.36 24.24
#